data_AF-Q8EP59-F1
#
_entry.id   AF-Q8EP59-F1
#
_cell.length_a   1.000
_cell.length_b   1.000
_cell.length_c   1.000
_cell.angle_alpha   90.00
_cell.angle_beta   90.00
_cell.angle_gamma   90.00
#
_symmetry.space_group_name_H-M   'P 1'
#
loop_
_entity.id
_entity.type
_entity.pdbx_description
1 polymer ?
#
loop_
_entity_poly.entity_id
_entity_poly.type
_entity_poly.pdbx_seq_one_letter_code
_entity_poly.pdbx_strand_id
1 'polypeptide(L)'
;MRHKLLTALFIMILGFTIIPTIAFAIEADDPEVEAFIEEIGWDKEEYVDYLDSKYFSLIDFPSIEYLGIPVTEKTLEEIYNTYDITHEELNEKLRETGQLLEDEDVVDSTWFLFIEDVAFALEQDMDNTGELTDWEEEITEENIQALLDFYEFKSSEELEQYLNSMNDSIDNYETIWELDLAVDSYIGGQDITLDLTDDLSGDFGSGMDMGIWNAESIFPTDPYLNVFIGLTPIALQAIFF
;
A
#
# COMPACT_ATOMS: atom_id res chain seq x y z
N MET A 1 5.08 10.51 52.38
CA MET A 1 6.03 9.85 51.45
C MET A 1 5.34 9.06 50.34
N ARG A 2 4.24 8.32 50.62
CA ARG A 2 3.48 7.55 49.61
C ARG A 2 2.98 8.36 48.40
N HIS A 3 2.46 9.57 48.60
CA HIS A 3 2.00 10.42 47.48
C HIS A 3 3.13 10.91 46.57
N LYS A 4 4.34 11.14 47.10
CA LYS A 4 5.50 11.57 46.31
C LYS A 4 6.07 10.42 45.45
N LEU A 5 5.93 9.18 45.91
CA LEU A 5 6.30 7.97 45.17
C LEU A 5 5.31 7.68 44.04
N LEU A 6 4.01 7.84 44.29
CA LEU A 6 2.97 7.72 43.25
C LEU A 6 3.11 8.78 42.15
N THR A 7 3.37 10.04 42.53
CA THR A 7 3.60 11.12 41.55
C THR A 7 4.88 10.90 40.73
N ALA A 8 5.96 10.39 41.34
CA ALA A 8 7.18 10.08 40.62
C ALA A 8 7.01 8.92 39.63
N LEU A 9 6.22 7.90 40.00
CA LEU A 9 5.91 6.78 39.11
C LEU A 9 5.04 7.23 37.91
N PHE A 10 4.08 8.12 38.16
CA PHE A 10 3.21 8.66 37.12
C PHE A 10 3.97 9.52 36.10
N ILE A 11 4.94 10.33 36.55
CA ILE A 11 5.81 11.12 35.66
C ILE A 11 6.77 10.23 34.86
N MET A 12 7.24 9.12 35.45
CA MET A 12 8.12 8.17 34.76
C MET A 12 7.39 7.41 33.63
N ILE A 13 6.12 7.07 33.84
CA ILE A 13 5.28 6.42 32.82
C ILE A 13 4.94 7.41 31.69
N LEU A 14 4.61 8.66 32.03
CA LEU A 14 4.37 9.73 31.05
C LEU A 14 5.60 10.10 30.21
N GLY A 15 6.82 9.82 30.71
CA GLY A 15 8.06 10.08 29.99
C GLY A 15 8.39 9.07 28.88
N PHE A 16 7.76 7.89 28.90
CA PHE A 16 7.98 6.83 27.92
C PHE A 16 6.94 6.80 26.78
N THR A 17 5.84 7.53 26.90
CA THR A 17 4.76 7.56 25.90
C THR A 17 4.94 8.66 24.84
N ILE A 18 6.07 9.36 24.83
CA ILE A 18 6.41 10.39 23.84
C ILE A 18 7.73 10.01 23.17
N ILE A 19 7.86 8.75 22.76
CA ILE A 19 8.85 8.43 21.73
C ILE A 19 8.13 8.77 20.42
N PRO A 20 8.43 9.90 19.77
CA PRO A 20 7.98 10.07 18.39
C PRO A 20 8.50 8.87 17.61
N THR A 21 7.60 8.11 16.99
CA THR A 21 7.96 7.24 15.89
C THR A 21 8.46 8.16 14.79
N ILE A 22 9.76 8.40 14.77
CA ILE A 22 10.38 9.14 13.68
C ILE A 22 10.34 8.16 12.51
N ALA A 23 9.30 8.24 11.69
CA ALA A 23 9.40 7.76 10.32
C ALA A 23 10.49 8.64 9.70
N PHE A 24 11.68 8.07 9.55
CA PHE A 24 12.77 8.75 8.87
C PHE A 24 12.42 8.70 7.39
N ALA A 25 11.84 9.79 6.87
CA ALA A 25 11.74 9.99 5.43
C ALA A 25 13.13 9.87 4.82
N ILE A 26 13.22 9.28 3.63
CA ILE A 26 14.50 9.01 2.99
C ILE A 26 15.25 10.33 2.73
N GLU A 27 16.47 10.44 3.24
CA GLU A 27 17.35 11.56 2.91
C GLU A 27 18.03 11.29 1.57
N ALA A 28 18.09 12.32 0.71
CA ALA A 28 18.65 12.17 -0.64
C ALA A 28 20.14 11.81 -0.64
N ASP A 29 20.87 12.04 0.45
CA ASP A 29 22.27 11.70 0.65
C ASP A 29 22.49 10.45 1.53
N ASP A 30 21.45 9.64 1.74
CA ASP A 30 21.57 8.36 2.42
C ASP A 30 22.42 7.36 1.58
N PRO A 31 23.53 6.82 2.13
CA PRO A 31 24.35 5.82 1.45
C PRO A 31 23.59 4.56 1.03
N GLU A 32 22.53 4.18 1.74
CA GLU A 32 21.72 3.01 1.39
C GLU A 32 20.96 3.25 0.09
N VAL A 33 20.41 4.46 -0.10
CA VAL A 33 19.70 4.87 -1.33
C VAL A 33 20.65 4.89 -2.52
N GLU A 34 21.86 5.42 -2.35
CA GLU A 34 22.87 5.42 -3.41
C GLU A 34 23.23 3.99 -3.82
N ALA A 35 23.39 3.09 -2.86
CA ALA A 35 23.69 1.68 -3.13
C ALA A 35 22.56 0.99 -3.89
N PHE A 36 21.30 1.23 -3.51
CA PHE A 36 20.14 0.69 -4.22
C PHE A 36 20.04 1.19 -5.66
N ILE A 37 20.16 2.51 -5.88
CA ILE A 37 20.07 3.10 -7.23
C ILE A 37 21.19 2.54 -8.13
N GLU A 38 22.40 2.38 -7.59
CA GLU A 38 23.51 1.75 -8.30
C GLU A 38 23.23 0.26 -8.59
N GLU A 39 22.62 -0.48 -7.66
CA GLU A 39 22.27 -1.89 -7.80
C GLU A 39 21.27 -2.13 -8.94
N ILE A 40 20.24 -1.29 -9.06
CA ILE A 40 19.26 -1.36 -10.15
C ILE A 40 19.80 -0.77 -11.47
N GLY A 41 21.05 -0.32 -11.49
CA GLY A 41 21.74 0.17 -12.69
C GLY A 41 21.23 1.53 -13.19
N TRP A 42 20.69 2.36 -12.30
CA TRP A 42 20.26 3.72 -12.60
C TRP A 42 21.31 4.75 -12.17
N ASP A 43 21.32 5.89 -12.85
CA ASP A 43 22.03 7.07 -12.35
C ASP A 43 21.15 7.79 -11.31
N LYS A 44 21.77 8.33 -10.26
CA LYS A 44 21.07 9.02 -9.18
C LYS A 44 20.33 10.27 -9.64
N GLU A 45 20.94 11.07 -10.51
CA GLU A 45 20.31 12.28 -11.06
C GLU A 45 19.13 11.88 -11.94
N GLU A 46 19.30 10.87 -12.80
CA GLU A 46 18.21 10.36 -13.65
C GLU A 46 17.05 9.76 -12.83
N TYR A 47 17.35 9.06 -11.72
CA TYR A 47 16.33 8.50 -10.82
C TYR A 47 15.52 9.60 -10.11
N VAL A 48 16.20 10.63 -9.61
CA VAL A 48 15.53 11.77 -8.98
C VAL A 48 14.71 12.57 -9.99
N ASP A 49 15.24 12.78 -11.20
CA ASP A 49 14.52 13.43 -12.30
C ASP A 49 13.28 12.62 -12.72
N TYR A 50 13.38 11.28 -12.72
CA TYR A 50 12.23 10.41 -12.96
C TYR A 50 11.14 10.62 -11.91
N LEU A 51 11.49 10.58 -10.62
CA LEU A 51 10.52 10.81 -9.55
C LEU A 51 9.88 12.21 -9.68
N ASP A 52 10.68 13.25 -9.94
CA ASP A 52 10.17 14.62 -10.09
C ASP A 52 9.21 14.74 -11.29
N SER A 53 9.48 14.02 -12.38
CA SER A 53 8.58 13.95 -13.55
C SER A 53 7.21 13.36 -13.21
N LYS A 54 7.14 12.55 -12.16
CA LYS A 54 5.92 11.95 -11.60
C LYS A 54 5.35 12.73 -10.42
N TYR A 55 5.90 13.91 -10.13
CA TYR A 55 5.54 14.75 -8.97
C TYR A 55 5.90 14.14 -7.61
N PHE A 56 6.87 13.23 -7.59
CA PHE A 56 7.41 12.62 -6.37
C PHE A 56 8.85 13.05 -6.13
N SER A 57 9.27 12.90 -4.88
CA SER A 57 10.63 13.10 -4.43
C SER A 57 11.00 11.99 -3.44
N LEU A 58 12.29 11.81 -3.16
CA LEU A 58 12.73 10.77 -2.21
C LEU A 58 12.10 10.92 -0.82
N ILE A 59 11.78 12.15 -0.40
CA ILE A 59 11.17 12.39 0.92
C ILE A 59 9.73 11.86 1.02
N ASP A 60 9.07 11.62 -0.10
CA ASP A 60 7.70 11.10 -0.15
C ASP A 60 7.65 9.58 0.16
N PHE A 61 8.82 8.93 0.19
CA PHE A 61 8.96 7.51 0.49
C PHE A 61 9.41 7.29 1.95
N PRO A 62 8.75 6.40 2.71
CA PRO A 62 9.09 6.16 4.12
C PRO A 62 10.42 5.42 4.36
N SER A 63 10.90 4.66 3.38
CA SER A 63 12.12 3.86 3.44
C SER A 63 12.50 3.33 2.05
N ILE A 64 13.73 2.85 1.91
CA ILE A 64 14.27 2.31 0.65
C ILE A 64 13.48 1.13 0.09
N GLU A 65 12.77 0.38 0.95
CA GLU A 65 11.91 -0.75 0.57
C GLU A 65 10.70 -0.32 -0.28
N TYR A 66 10.42 0.99 -0.31
CA TYR A 66 9.36 1.59 -1.12
C TYR A 66 9.86 2.19 -2.43
N LEU A 67 11.17 2.12 -2.68
CA LEU A 67 11.75 2.47 -3.96
C LEU A 67 11.81 1.23 -4.84
N GLY A 68 11.59 1.41 -6.14
CA GLY A 68 11.64 0.33 -7.12
C GLY A 68 12.34 0.75 -8.40
N ILE A 69 12.23 -0.10 -9.41
CA ILE A 69 12.81 0.13 -10.73
C ILE A 69 11.85 1.00 -11.56
N PRO A 70 12.26 2.18 -12.02
CA PRO A 70 11.37 3.08 -12.75
C PRO A 70 10.69 2.44 -13.97
N VAL A 71 9.40 2.76 -14.17
CA VAL A 71 8.67 2.36 -15.38
C VAL A 71 9.12 3.23 -16.55
N THR A 72 9.72 2.57 -17.54
CA THR A 72 10.18 3.15 -18.80
C THR A 72 9.94 2.15 -19.91
N GLU A 73 9.97 2.62 -21.16
CA GLU A 73 9.93 1.75 -22.35
C GLU A 73 10.93 0.58 -22.27
N LYS A 74 12.13 0.85 -21.73
CA LYS A 74 13.19 -0.15 -21.60
C LYS A 74 12.87 -1.18 -20.53
N THR A 75 12.37 -0.76 -19.37
CA THR A 75 12.10 -1.67 -18.25
C THR A 75 10.83 -2.49 -18.50
N LEU A 76 9.89 -1.97 -19.28
CA LEU A 76 8.70 -2.71 -19.73
C LEU A 76 9.00 -3.82 -20.74
N GLU A 77 10.14 -3.77 -21.46
CA GLU A 77 10.54 -4.89 -22.34
C GLU A 77 10.59 -6.22 -21.56
N GLU A 78 10.95 -6.20 -20.28
CA GLU A 78 10.97 -7.40 -19.45
C GLU A 78 9.57 -7.92 -19.12
N ILE A 79 8.60 -7.02 -18.87
CA ILE A 79 7.20 -7.37 -18.70
C ILE A 79 6.65 -8.01 -19.97
N TYR A 80 6.87 -7.37 -21.13
CA TYR A 80 6.41 -7.89 -22.42
C TYR A 80 6.93 -9.31 -22.70
N ASN A 81 8.21 -9.54 -22.42
CA ASN A 81 8.83 -10.85 -22.62
C ASN A 81 8.35 -11.89 -21.59
N THR A 82 8.13 -11.48 -20.34
CA THR A 82 7.74 -12.39 -19.25
C THR A 82 6.30 -12.87 -19.42
N TYR A 83 5.39 -11.97 -19.78
CA TYR A 83 3.97 -12.26 -19.92
C TYR A 83 3.55 -12.59 -21.36
N ASP A 84 4.47 -12.50 -22.33
CA ASP A 84 4.21 -12.67 -23.77
C ASP A 84 3.10 -11.73 -24.27
N ILE A 85 3.18 -10.46 -23.88
CA ILE A 85 2.21 -9.39 -24.20
C ILE A 85 2.89 -8.21 -24.90
N THR A 86 2.12 -7.50 -25.71
CA THR A 86 2.52 -6.22 -26.29
C THR A 86 2.24 -5.04 -25.36
N HIS A 87 2.78 -3.86 -25.69
CA HIS A 87 2.46 -2.61 -24.99
C HIS A 87 0.96 -2.32 -24.99
N GLU A 88 0.30 -2.47 -26.14
CA GLU A 88 -1.13 -2.26 -26.27
C GLU A 88 -1.93 -3.26 -25.43
N GLU A 89 -1.52 -4.53 -25.38
CA GLU A 89 -2.17 -5.56 -24.56
C GLU A 89 -1.96 -5.33 -23.06
N LEU A 90 -0.80 -4.82 -22.64
CA LEU A 90 -0.56 -4.41 -21.26
C LEU A 90 -1.53 -3.28 -20.84
N ASN A 91 -1.56 -2.19 -21.61
CA ASN A 91 -2.44 -1.07 -21.33
C ASN A 91 -3.91 -1.49 -21.33
N GLU A 92 -4.32 -2.36 -22.26
CA GLU A 92 -5.69 -2.88 -22.29
C GLU A 92 -6.02 -3.68 -21.03
N LYS A 93 -5.14 -4.60 -20.62
CA LYS A 93 -5.33 -5.39 -19.39
C LYS A 93 -5.49 -4.51 -18.15
N LEU A 94 -4.62 -3.51 -18.00
CA LEU A 94 -4.68 -2.60 -16.85
C LEU A 94 -5.93 -1.71 -16.86
N ARG A 95 -6.49 -1.40 -18.04
CA ARG A 95 -7.78 -0.69 -18.14
C ARG A 95 -8.96 -1.59 -17.82
N GLU A 96 -8.93 -2.83 -18.30
CA GLU A 96 -9.97 -3.82 -18.01
C GLU A 96 -10.11 -4.06 -16.50
N THR A 97 -9.00 -3.98 -15.74
CA THR A 97 -8.99 -4.09 -14.29
C THR A 97 -9.20 -2.77 -13.55
N GLY A 98 -9.42 -1.65 -14.25
CA GLY A 98 -9.60 -0.32 -13.66
C GLY A 98 -8.33 0.30 -13.06
N GLN A 99 -7.16 -0.30 -13.28
CA GLN A 99 -5.88 0.17 -12.75
C GLN A 99 -5.22 1.24 -13.62
N LEU A 100 -5.71 1.45 -14.84
CA LEU A 100 -5.26 2.47 -15.78
C LEU A 100 -6.47 3.20 -16.37
N LEU A 101 -6.38 4.52 -16.56
CA LEU A 101 -7.47 5.30 -17.16
C LEU A 101 -7.57 5.07 -18.69
N GLU A 102 -8.76 5.33 -19.27
CA GLU A 102 -9.08 5.01 -20.67
C GLU A 102 -8.11 5.64 -21.68
N ASP A 103 -7.61 6.85 -21.41
CA ASP A 103 -6.69 7.61 -22.27
C ASP A 103 -5.25 7.66 -21.73
N GLU A 104 -4.93 6.91 -20.66
CA GLU A 104 -3.62 6.92 -20.02
C GLU A 104 -2.73 5.81 -20.59
N ASP A 105 -1.43 6.07 -20.59
CA ASP A 105 -0.39 5.09 -20.89
C ASP A 105 0.32 4.67 -19.60
N VAL A 106 0.65 3.39 -19.44
CA VAL A 106 1.34 2.88 -18.26
C VAL A 106 2.65 3.62 -17.97
N VAL A 107 3.39 4.06 -19.01
CA VAL A 107 4.63 4.84 -18.85
C VAL A 107 4.37 6.24 -18.33
N ASP A 108 3.21 6.82 -18.65
CA ASP A 108 2.83 8.16 -18.21
C ASP A 108 2.12 8.13 -16.85
N SER A 109 1.72 6.95 -16.37
CA SER A 109 0.91 6.84 -15.17
C SER A 109 1.60 7.32 -13.90
N THR A 110 0.82 7.99 -13.04
CA THR A 110 1.24 8.37 -11.69
C THR A 110 0.96 7.26 -10.66
N TRP A 111 0.30 6.18 -11.07
CA TRP A 111 0.06 5.00 -10.22
C TRP A 111 1.18 3.97 -10.37
N PHE A 112 1.66 3.76 -11.60
CA PHE A 112 2.75 2.84 -11.90
C PHE A 112 4.09 3.56 -11.88
N LEU A 113 4.61 3.83 -10.69
CA LEU A 113 5.94 4.42 -10.53
C LEU A 113 7.04 3.40 -10.78
N PHE A 114 6.84 2.15 -10.36
CA PHE A 114 7.86 1.12 -10.44
C PHE A 114 7.37 -0.13 -11.18
N ILE A 115 8.28 -0.84 -11.85
CA ILE A 115 7.96 -2.00 -12.69
C ILE A 115 7.36 -3.14 -11.87
N GLU A 116 7.71 -3.20 -10.59
CA GLU A 116 7.18 -4.13 -9.60
C GLU A 116 5.67 -3.95 -9.42
N ASP A 117 5.18 -2.72 -9.45
CA ASP A 117 3.75 -2.41 -9.36
C ASP A 117 2.99 -2.91 -10.61
N VAL A 118 3.61 -2.77 -11.79
CA VAL A 118 3.06 -3.28 -13.06
C VAL A 118 3.02 -4.81 -13.06
N ALA A 119 4.12 -5.45 -12.64
CA ALA A 119 4.18 -6.91 -12.52
C ALA A 119 3.13 -7.42 -11.54
N PHE A 120 3.02 -6.79 -10.37
CA PHE A 120 2.02 -7.12 -9.37
C PHE A 120 0.60 -6.99 -9.93
N ALA A 121 0.29 -5.90 -10.63
CA ALA A 121 -1.01 -5.71 -11.26
C ALA A 121 -1.38 -6.82 -12.26
N LEU A 122 -0.39 -7.35 -13.00
CA LEU A 122 -0.60 -8.46 -13.94
C LEU A 122 -0.72 -9.83 -13.24
N GLU A 123 -0.03 -10.03 -12.13
CA GLU A 123 -0.09 -11.28 -11.33
C GLU A 123 -1.36 -11.38 -10.49
N GLN A 124 -1.91 -10.22 -10.12
CA GLN A 124 -3.23 -10.12 -9.51
C GLN A 124 -4.27 -10.39 -10.58
N ASP A 125 -4.43 -11.68 -10.88
CA ASP A 125 -5.56 -12.23 -11.62
C ASP A 125 -6.83 -11.86 -10.83
N MET A 126 -7.42 -10.70 -11.13
CA MET A 126 -8.64 -10.21 -10.50
C MET A 126 -9.83 -11.16 -10.74
N ASP A 127 -9.68 -12.17 -11.61
CA ASP A 127 -10.58 -13.32 -11.72
C ASP A 127 -10.56 -14.25 -10.47
N ASN A 128 -9.55 -14.14 -9.61
CA ASN A 128 -9.42 -14.92 -8.35
C ASN A 128 -9.67 -14.12 -7.07
N THR A 129 -9.98 -12.81 -7.14
CA THR A 129 -10.75 -12.17 -6.06
C THR A 129 -12.21 -12.54 -6.29
N GLY A 130 -12.55 -13.79 -5.95
CA GLY A 130 -13.86 -14.40 -6.23
C GLY A 130 -15.07 -13.75 -5.56
N GLU A 131 -15.05 -12.45 -5.25
CA GLU A 131 -16.13 -11.71 -4.60
C GLU A 131 -15.93 -10.16 -4.59
N LEU A 132 -15.02 -9.57 -5.39
CA LEU A 132 -14.69 -8.13 -5.25
C LEU A 132 -14.78 -7.28 -6.55
N THR A 133 -15.62 -7.66 -7.52
CA THR A 133 -15.82 -6.86 -8.77
C THR A 133 -17.06 -5.96 -8.75
N ASP A 134 -17.93 -6.06 -7.76
CA ASP A 134 -19.26 -5.43 -7.79
C ASP A 134 -19.37 -4.20 -6.86
N TRP A 135 -18.23 -3.62 -6.44
CA TRP A 135 -18.23 -2.53 -5.46
C TRP A 135 -18.56 -1.15 -6.05
N GLU A 136 -18.46 -1.00 -7.37
CA GLU A 136 -18.96 0.19 -8.08
C GLU A 136 -20.48 0.15 -8.33
N GLU A 137 -21.17 -0.94 -7.96
CA GLU A 137 -22.62 -1.04 -8.11
C GLU A 137 -23.37 -0.20 -7.08
N GLU A 138 -24.61 0.17 -7.44
CA GLU A 138 -25.56 0.78 -6.49
C GLU A 138 -25.68 -0.09 -5.23
N ILE A 139 -25.89 0.55 -4.10
CA ILE A 139 -26.05 -0.16 -2.83
C ILE A 139 -27.27 -1.11 -2.90
N THR A 140 -27.03 -2.40 -2.68
CA THR A 140 -28.04 -3.45 -2.66
C THR A 140 -27.99 -4.23 -1.34
N GLU A 141 -29.05 -4.99 -1.04
CA GLU A 141 -29.07 -5.84 0.15
C GLU A 141 -27.95 -6.91 0.12
N GLU A 142 -27.56 -7.36 -1.08
CA GLU A 142 -26.55 -8.40 -1.26
C GLU A 142 -25.14 -7.87 -0.98
N ASN A 143 -24.78 -6.71 -1.55
CA ASN A 143 -23.46 -6.11 -1.32
C ASN A 143 -23.32 -5.49 0.08
N ILE A 144 -24.40 -4.98 0.69
CA ILE A 144 -24.41 -4.60 2.10
C ILE A 144 -24.08 -5.80 2.99
N GLN A 145 -24.66 -6.98 2.73
CA GLN A 145 -24.41 -8.15 3.58
C GLN A 145 -22.94 -8.56 3.56
N ALA A 146 -22.26 -8.47 2.41
CA ALA A 146 -20.84 -8.72 2.30
C ALA A 146 -20.01 -7.73 3.14
N LEU A 147 -20.34 -6.43 3.09
CA LEU A 147 -19.69 -5.39 3.92
C LEU A 147 -19.91 -5.65 5.42
N LEU A 148 -21.13 -6.02 5.82
CA LEU A 148 -21.43 -6.35 7.22
C LEU A 148 -20.61 -7.53 7.72
N ASP A 149 -20.47 -8.57 6.90
CA ASP A 149 -19.69 -9.76 7.25
C ASP A 149 -18.18 -9.42 7.35
N PHE A 150 -17.67 -8.56 6.47
CA PHE A 150 -16.27 -8.13 6.45
C PHE A 150 -15.87 -7.34 7.71
N TYR A 151 -16.69 -6.36 8.12
CA TYR A 151 -16.43 -5.54 9.34
C TYR A 151 -17.09 -6.09 10.62
N GLU A 152 -17.63 -7.31 10.56
CA GLU A 152 -18.29 -8.00 11.68
C GLU A 152 -19.50 -7.26 12.30
N PHE A 153 -20.25 -6.49 11.50
CA PHE A 153 -21.53 -5.93 11.92
C PHE A 153 -22.64 -7.00 11.90
N LYS A 154 -23.53 -7.01 12.90
CA LYS A 154 -24.60 -8.02 12.99
C LYS A 154 -25.79 -7.73 12.08
N SER A 155 -25.99 -6.46 11.68
CA SER A 155 -27.05 -6.06 10.77
C SER A 155 -26.79 -4.66 10.18
N SER A 156 -27.51 -4.34 9.10
CA SER A 156 -27.50 -3.01 8.48
C SER A 156 -27.91 -1.91 9.47
N GLU A 157 -28.81 -2.18 10.43
CA GLU A 157 -29.13 -1.21 11.48
C GLU A 157 -27.99 -0.96 12.47
N GLU A 158 -27.10 -1.93 12.69
CA GLU A 158 -25.90 -1.74 13.52
C GLU A 158 -24.89 -0.86 12.80
N LEU A 159 -24.68 -1.10 11.50
CA LEU A 159 -23.87 -0.24 10.62
C LEU A 159 -24.43 1.19 10.55
N GLU A 160 -25.74 1.34 10.33
CA GLU A 160 -26.40 2.65 10.28
C GLU A 160 -26.25 3.40 11.61
N GLN A 161 -26.35 2.70 12.76
CA GLN A 161 -26.09 3.32 14.07
C GLN A 161 -24.63 3.76 14.23
N TYR A 162 -23.69 2.96 13.72
CA TYR A 162 -22.27 3.27 13.73
C TYR A 162 -21.98 4.55 12.92
N LEU A 163 -22.47 4.64 11.69
CA LEU A 163 -22.32 5.82 10.83
C LEU A 163 -22.99 7.06 11.43
N ASN A 164 -24.20 6.90 11.99
CA ASN A 164 -24.90 8.00 12.66
C ASN A 164 -24.09 8.55 13.85
N SER A 165 -23.26 7.74 14.50
CA SER A 165 -22.36 8.22 15.57
C SER A 165 -21.27 9.17 15.06
N MET A 166 -20.92 9.07 13.78
CA MET A 166 -20.03 9.96 13.04
C MET A 166 -20.77 11.07 12.28
N ASN A 167 -22.07 11.23 12.54
CA ASN A 167 -22.95 12.16 11.82
C ASN A 167 -23.03 11.86 10.32
N ASP A 168 -23.11 10.56 10.01
CA ASP A 168 -23.16 10.01 8.65
C ASP A 168 -24.29 8.96 8.53
N SER A 169 -24.55 8.43 7.33
CA SER A 169 -25.63 7.48 7.05
C SER A 169 -25.33 6.68 5.78
N ILE A 170 -25.84 5.46 5.68
CA ILE A 170 -25.76 4.64 4.45
C ILE A 170 -26.36 5.42 3.26
N ASP A 171 -27.43 6.18 3.48
CA ASP A 171 -28.13 6.96 2.45
C ASP A 171 -27.28 8.11 1.84
N ASN A 172 -26.09 8.39 2.38
CA ASN A 172 -25.18 9.42 1.86
C ASN A 172 -24.27 8.92 0.74
N TYR A 173 -24.30 7.62 0.42
CA TYR A 173 -23.41 6.97 -0.52
C TYR A 173 -24.19 6.45 -1.74
N GLU A 174 -23.60 6.57 -2.93
CA GLU A 174 -24.20 6.10 -4.18
C GLU A 174 -23.82 4.65 -4.47
N THR A 175 -22.58 4.28 -4.15
CA THR A 175 -22.05 2.93 -4.37
C THR A 175 -21.60 2.27 -3.08
N ILE A 176 -21.56 0.93 -3.08
CA ILE A 176 -21.09 0.17 -1.92
C ILE A 176 -19.60 0.42 -1.64
N TRP A 177 -18.79 0.74 -2.65
CA TRP A 177 -17.39 1.13 -2.50
C TRP A 177 -17.23 2.44 -1.70
N GLU A 178 -18.03 3.46 -2.00
CA GLU A 178 -17.96 4.72 -1.25
C GLU A 178 -18.32 4.50 0.24
N LEU A 179 -19.31 3.63 0.49
CA LEU A 179 -19.69 3.23 1.84
C LEU A 179 -18.59 2.40 2.53
N ASP A 180 -17.98 1.44 1.83
CA ASP A 180 -16.87 0.62 2.32
C ASP A 180 -15.69 1.49 2.75
N LEU A 181 -15.25 2.41 1.88
CA LEU A 181 -14.18 3.35 2.18
C LEU A 181 -14.46 4.21 3.40
N ALA A 182 -15.70 4.68 3.57
CA ALA A 182 -16.07 5.47 4.72
C ALA A 182 -16.00 4.65 6.01
N VAL A 183 -16.51 3.42 5.98
CA VAL A 183 -16.50 2.48 7.11
C VAL A 183 -15.07 2.11 7.48
N ASP A 184 -14.23 1.75 6.50
CA ASP A 184 -12.81 1.49 6.71
C ASP A 184 -12.11 2.69 7.34
N SER A 185 -12.36 3.89 6.83
CA SER A 185 -11.79 5.12 7.38
C SER A 185 -12.19 5.37 8.83
N TYR A 186 -13.45 5.10 9.19
CA TYR A 186 -13.94 5.27 10.57
C TYR A 186 -13.45 4.19 11.54
N ILE A 187 -13.27 2.96 11.05
CA ILE A 187 -12.75 1.83 11.84
C ILE A 187 -11.24 1.95 11.98
N GLY A 188 -10.50 2.08 10.88
CA GLY A 188 -9.06 2.31 10.84
C GLY A 188 -8.64 3.61 11.52
N GLY A 189 -9.49 4.65 11.49
CA GLY A 189 -9.29 5.89 12.23
C GLY A 189 -9.49 5.77 13.74
N GLN A 190 -10.08 4.67 14.23
CA GLN A 190 -10.29 4.40 15.66
C GLN A 190 -9.29 3.41 16.27
N ASP A 191 -8.49 2.72 15.46
CA ASP A 191 -7.60 1.66 15.93
C ASP A 191 -6.13 2.10 16.14
N ILE A 192 -5.94 3.11 17.01
CA ILE A 192 -4.62 3.37 17.63
C ILE A 192 -4.63 2.97 19.12
N THR A 193 -5.71 2.38 19.66
CA THR A 193 -5.78 2.20 21.14
C THR A 193 -6.34 0.91 21.70
N LEU A 194 -6.80 -0.09 20.94
CA LEU A 194 -7.33 -1.31 21.55
C LEU A 194 -6.84 -2.60 20.88
N ASP A 195 -5.77 -3.15 21.47
CA ASP A 195 -5.43 -4.59 21.54
C ASP A 195 -4.23 -5.12 20.74
N LEU A 196 -3.12 -4.38 20.70
CA LEU A 196 -1.83 -4.87 20.16
C LEU A 196 -0.84 -5.42 21.22
N THR A 197 -1.27 -5.80 22.41
CA THR A 197 -0.32 -6.20 23.48
C THR A 197 -0.13 -7.69 23.75
N ASP A 198 -0.91 -8.61 23.16
CA ASP A 198 -0.88 -10.01 23.66
C ASP A 198 -0.41 -11.12 22.70
N ASP A 199 -0.01 -10.88 21.44
CA ASP A 199 0.47 -12.00 20.59
C ASP A 199 1.68 -11.78 19.66
N LEU A 200 2.35 -10.62 19.66
CA LEU A 200 3.55 -10.39 18.82
C LEU A 200 4.87 -10.61 19.57
N SER A 201 4.97 -11.70 20.35
CA SER A 201 6.24 -12.14 20.96
C SER A 201 6.87 -13.37 20.28
N GLY A 202 6.36 -13.75 19.10
CA GLY A 202 6.98 -14.79 18.26
C GLY A 202 8.20 -14.26 17.51
N ASP A 203 9.36 -14.37 18.15
CA ASP A 203 10.68 -14.65 17.56
C ASP A 203 10.83 -14.46 16.03
N PHE A 204 10.97 -13.21 15.57
CA PHE A 204 11.64 -12.95 14.29
C PHE A 204 13.14 -12.98 14.53
N GLY A 205 13.66 -14.21 14.56
CA GLY A 205 15.07 -14.52 14.65
C GLY A 205 15.88 -13.85 13.54
N SER A 206 16.88 -13.09 13.98
CA SER A 206 18.01 -12.60 13.21
C SER A 206 18.59 -13.66 12.27
N GLY A 207 18.58 -13.37 10.97
CA GLY A 207 19.41 -14.05 9.97
C GLY A 207 18.65 -14.46 8.73
N MET A 208 18.48 -13.54 7.78
CA MET A 208 18.28 -13.91 6.38
C MET A 208 19.29 -13.19 5.50
N ASP A 209 19.91 -14.00 4.66
CA ASP A 209 21.03 -13.74 3.78
C ASP A 209 20.56 -12.93 2.56
N MET A 210 20.99 -11.66 2.46
CA MET A 210 20.65 -10.73 1.38
C MET A 210 21.48 -11.00 0.11
N GLY A 211 21.36 -12.21 -0.43
CA GLY A 211 22.07 -12.64 -1.64
C GLY A 211 21.20 -12.87 -2.87
N ILE A 212 19.94 -12.39 -2.90
CA ILE A 212 18.92 -12.82 -3.87
C ILE A 212 18.68 -11.79 -4.99
N TRP A 213 19.67 -11.00 -5.41
CA TRP A 213 19.55 -10.25 -6.67
C TRP A 213 20.85 -10.38 -7.46
N ASN A 214 20.90 -11.42 -8.30
CA ASN A 214 21.97 -11.57 -9.28
C ASN A 214 21.52 -10.84 -10.55
N ALA A 215 22.30 -9.86 -11.00
CA ALA A 215 22.00 -8.90 -12.06
C ALA A 215 21.86 -9.48 -13.50
N GLU A 216 21.34 -10.71 -13.64
CA GLU A 216 21.10 -11.36 -14.92
C GLU A 216 19.62 -11.75 -15.16
N SER A 217 18.73 -11.63 -14.16
CA SER A 217 17.28 -11.60 -14.35
C SER A 217 16.56 -10.96 -13.16
N ILE A 218 15.66 -10.01 -13.42
CA ILE A 218 14.92 -9.26 -12.38
C ILE A 218 13.88 -10.14 -11.66
N PHE A 219 13.53 -11.30 -12.23
CA PHE A 219 12.66 -12.29 -11.59
C PHE A 219 13.45 -13.51 -11.09
N PRO A 220 13.28 -13.95 -9.83
CA PRO A 220 13.83 -15.21 -9.37
C PRO A 220 13.16 -16.37 -10.13
N THR A 221 13.95 -17.32 -10.61
CA THR A 221 13.48 -18.46 -11.41
C THR A 221 12.72 -19.54 -10.61
N ASP A 222 12.27 -19.24 -9.40
CA ASP A 222 11.62 -20.19 -8.49
C ASP A 222 10.14 -19.82 -8.28
N PRO A 223 9.19 -20.61 -8.81
CA PRO A 223 7.75 -20.32 -8.72
C PRO A 223 7.15 -20.50 -7.31
N TYR A 224 7.99 -20.70 -6.28
CA TYR A 224 7.56 -20.87 -4.89
C TYR A 224 8.14 -19.85 -3.90
N LEU A 225 8.87 -18.84 -4.37
CA LEU A 225 9.36 -17.74 -3.54
C LEU A 225 8.42 -16.52 -3.61
N ASN A 226 7.15 -16.77 -3.30
CA ASN A 226 6.25 -15.72 -2.82
C ASN A 226 6.62 -15.41 -1.37
N VAL A 227 6.66 -14.12 -1.01
CA VAL A 227 6.27 -13.50 0.29
C VAL A 227 7.18 -12.30 0.63
N PHE A 228 6.59 -11.09 0.50
CA PHE A 228 6.82 -9.84 1.31
C PHE A 228 8.15 -9.06 1.05
N ILE A 229 8.23 -7.72 1.03
CA ILE A 229 7.48 -6.58 1.62
C ILE A 229 7.63 -5.36 0.70
N GLY A 230 6.59 -4.52 0.61
CA GLY A 230 6.71 -3.15 0.08
C GLY A 230 5.39 -2.47 -0.29
N LEU A 231 4.30 -2.68 0.46
CA LEU A 231 3.05 -1.92 0.27
C LEU A 231 3.32 -0.43 0.56
N THR A 232 3.64 0.36 -0.46
CA THR A 232 3.82 1.81 -0.29
C THR A 232 2.56 2.40 0.35
N PRO A 233 2.66 3.14 1.48
CA PRO A 233 1.53 3.85 2.06
C PRO A 233 1.01 4.98 1.16
N ILE A 234 1.62 5.22 0.00
CA ILE A 234 1.27 6.29 -0.93
C ILE A 234 -0.13 6.04 -1.53
N ALA A 235 -0.55 4.78 -1.66
CA ALA A 235 -1.93 4.43 -2.03
C ALA A 235 -2.99 4.94 -1.02
N LEU A 236 -2.62 5.26 0.23
CA LEU A 236 -3.54 5.82 1.23
C LEU A 236 -3.56 7.35 1.28
N GLN A 237 -2.57 8.06 0.74
CA GLN A 237 -2.50 9.53 0.88
C GLN A 237 -3.15 10.32 -0.26
N ALA A 238 -3.46 9.70 -1.40
CA ALA A 238 -4.09 10.39 -2.54
C ALA A 238 -5.64 10.47 -2.47
N ILE A 239 -6.29 9.90 -1.44
CA ILE A 239 -7.75 10.06 -1.21
C ILE A 239 -8.09 11.42 -0.57
N PHE A 240 -7.09 12.21 -0.20
CA PHE A 240 -7.28 13.59 0.28
C PHE A 240 -6.74 14.64 -0.70
N PHE A 241 -7.24 14.72 -1.94
CA PHE A 241 -7.31 15.99 -2.69
C PHE A 241 -8.40 16.00 -3.77
#